data_AF-A0AA41SR64-F1
#
_entry.id   AF-A0AA41SR64-F1
#
_cell.length_a   1.000
_cell.length_b   1.000
_cell.length_c   1.000
_cell.angle_alpha   90.00
_cell.angle_beta   90.00
_cell.angle_gamma   90.00
#
_symmetry.space_group_name_H-M   'P 1'
#
loop_
_entity.id
_entity.type
_entity.pdbx_description
1 polymer ?
#
loop_
_entity_poly.entity_id
_entity_poly.type
_entity_poly.pdbx_seq_one_letter_code
_entity_poly.pdbx_strand_id
1 'polypeptide(L)'
;MNQRVRDIDVKKIFYPQAGIGISANTILLCLQIAVFLVGPKPRFTDLLITHLALTHILMLLTTGILISTDVWEAQDITSDLKCKVLLFLYKVMRGLSICMTCVLSVLQAVTISPSGSWLANFKSKSTNSILVLFLSLWVLTMSTHSNQFFFTVATINRTQPGLLFINEHRSFLTINCM
;
A
#
# COMPACT_ATOMS: atom_id res chain seq x y z
N MET A 1 -21.85 24.96 3.49
CA MET A 1 -21.36 25.03 2.09
C MET A 1 -19.94 24.47 1.90
N ASN A 2 -19.03 24.61 2.88
CA ASN A 2 -17.60 24.28 2.70
C ASN A 2 -17.23 22.78 2.66
N GLN A 3 -18.01 21.86 3.25
CA GLN A 3 -17.64 20.43 3.28
C GLN A 3 -17.93 19.72 1.94
N ARG A 4 -19.10 19.98 1.32
CA ARG A 4 -19.49 19.37 0.03
C ARG A 4 -18.60 19.81 -1.13
N VAL A 5 -18.19 21.08 -1.17
CA VAL A 5 -17.30 21.58 -2.23
C VAL A 5 -15.93 20.88 -2.15
N ARG A 6 -15.38 20.74 -0.93
CA ARG A 6 -14.12 20.00 -0.72
C ARG A 6 -14.19 18.54 -1.16
N ASP A 7 -15.31 17.86 -0.91
CA ASP A 7 -15.49 16.46 -1.34
C ASP A 7 -15.48 16.32 -2.87
N ILE A 8 -16.18 17.22 -3.56
CA ILE A 8 -16.22 17.26 -5.03
C ILE A 8 -14.83 17.56 -5.62
N ASP A 9 -14.07 18.47 -5.02
CA ASP A 9 -12.72 18.80 -5.47
C ASP A 9 -11.75 17.63 -5.31
N VAL A 10 -11.81 16.91 -4.18
CA VAL A 10 -11.00 15.70 -3.95
C VAL A 10 -11.35 14.62 -4.97
N LYS A 11 -12.64 14.36 -5.21
CA LYS A 11 -13.13 13.41 -6.22
C LYS A 11 -12.59 13.77 -7.62
N LYS A 12 -12.68 15.03 -8.03
CA LYS A 12 -12.21 15.52 -9.33
C LYS A 12 -10.71 15.32 -9.56
N ILE A 13 -9.89 15.48 -8.53
CA ILE A 13 -8.44 15.28 -8.62
C ILE A 13 -8.10 13.78 -8.57
N PHE A 14 -8.79 13.03 -7.71
CA PHE A 14 -8.48 11.63 -7.47
C PHE A 14 -8.82 10.73 -8.66
N TYR A 15 -9.98 10.87 -9.29
CA TYR A 15 -10.38 9.98 -10.39
C TYR A 15 -9.41 9.93 -11.58
N PRO A 16 -8.94 11.07 -12.15
CA PRO A 16 -7.97 11.02 -13.23
C PRO A 16 -6.64 10.43 -12.76
N GLN A 17 -6.19 10.77 -11.55
CA GLN A 17 -4.98 10.20 -10.96
C GLN A 17 -5.09 8.67 -10.79
N ALA A 18 -6.24 8.18 -10.31
CA ALA A 18 -6.52 6.76 -10.15
C ALA A 18 -6.58 6.05 -11.50
N GLY A 19 -7.20 6.65 -12.52
CA GLY A 19 -7.24 6.09 -13.87
C GLY A 19 -5.85 5.94 -14.49
N ILE A 20 -5.01 6.96 -14.39
CA ILE A 20 -3.61 6.89 -14.84
C ILE A 20 -2.83 5.86 -14.04
N GLY A 21 -2.99 5.86 -12.71
CA GLY A 21 -2.28 4.93 -11.84
C GLY A 21 -2.67 3.47 -12.10
N ILE A 22 -3.96 3.16 -12.23
CA ILE A 22 -4.45 1.81 -12.52
C ILE A 22 -3.96 1.35 -13.90
N SER A 23 -4.10 2.19 -14.92
CA SER A 23 -3.66 1.82 -16.27
C SER A 23 -2.15 1.56 -16.35
N ALA A 24 -1.32 2.44 -15.80
CA ALA A 24 0.13 2.28 -15.77
C ALA A 24 0.57 1.01 -15.03
N ASN A 25 0.02 0.76 -13.84
CA ASN A 25 0.35 -0.44 -13.06
C ASN A 25 -0.17 -1.73 -13.72
N THR A 26 -1.30 -1.67 -14.43
CA THR A 26 -1.85 -2.82 -15.16
C THR A 26 -0.99 -3.16 -16.36
N ILE A 27 -0.54 -2.16 -17.13
CA ILE A 27 0.40 -2.36 -18.24
C ILE A 27 1.69 -2.99 -17.73
N LEU A 28 2.24 -2.48 -16.62
CA LEU A 28 3.42 -3.05 -15.99
C LEU A 28 3.22 -4.52 -15.58
N LEU A 29 2.08 -4.84 -14.99
CA LEU A 29 1.72 -6.20 -14.60
C LEU A 29 1.60 -7.14 -15.81
N CYS A 30 0.94 -6.68 -16.88
CA CYS A 30 0.84 -7.43 -18.15
C CYS A 30 2.22 -7.70 -18.76
N LEU A 31 3.10 -6.70 -18.79
CA LEU A 31 4.46 -6.85 -19.31
C LEU A 31 5.27 -7.87 -18.48
N GLN A 32 5.18 -7.80 -17.15
CA GLN A 32 5.87 -8.74 -16.26
C GLN A 32 5.34 -10.17 -16.42
N ILE A 33 4.02 -10.35 -16.55
CA ILE A 33 3.42 -11.66 -16.83
C ILE A 33 3.87 -12.19 -18.19
N ALA A 34 3.91 -11.34 -19.22
CA ALA A 34 4.39 -11.75 -20.54
C ALA A 34 5.86 -12.20 -20.50
N VAL A 35 6.72 -11.46 -19.80
CA VAL A 35 8.12 -11.84 -19.57
C VAL A 35 8.21 -13.15 -18.78
N PHE A 36 7.36 -13.36 -17.77
CA PHE A 36 7.31 -14.60 -17.02
C PHE A 36 6.90 -15.81 -17.87
N LEU A 37 6.00 -15.63 -18.84
CA LEU A 37 5.51 -16.69 -19.72
C LEU A 37 6.50 -17.05 -20.84
N VAL A 38 7.20 -16.06 -21.40
CA VAL A 38 8.07 -16.23 -22.58
C VAL A 38 9.55 -16.38 -22.19
N GLY A 39 9.94 -15.83 -21.04
CA GLY A 39 11.33 -15.70 -20.62
C GLY A 39 11.87 -16.84 -19.75
N PRO A 40 13.18 -16.78 -19.42
CA PRO A 40 13.77 -17.65 -18.41
C PRO A 40 13.20 -17.38 -17.02
N LYS A 41 13.57 -18.23 -16.05
CA LYS A 41 13.14 -18.16 -14.64
C LYS A 41 13.13 -16.71 -14.11
N PRO A 42 12.02 -16.22 -13.54
CA PRO A 42 11.87 -14.83 -13.15
C PRO A 42 12.90 -14.44 -12.10
N ARG A 43 13.44 -13.23 -12.21
CA ARG A 43 14.34 -12.70 -11.19
C ARG A 43 13.52 -12.31 -9.97
N PHE A 44 14.15 -12.34 -8.80
CA PHE A 44 13.50 -11.88 -7.56
C PHE A 44 12.98 -10.43 -7.69
N THR A 45 13.73 -9.58 -8.39
CA THR A 45 13.33 -8.20 -8.72
C THR A 45 12.02 -8.13 -9.52
N ASP A 46 11.82 -9.04 -10.49
CA ASP A 46 10.63 -9.07 -11.35
C ASP A 46 9.38 -9.45 -10.53
N LEU A 47 9.53 -10.39 -9.59
CA LEU A 47 8.49 -10.76 -8.64
C LEU A 47 8.13 -9.59 -7.71
N LEU A 48 9.15 -8.85 -7.23
CA LEU A 48 8.92 -7.66 -6.41
C LEU A 48 8.17 -6.56 -7.17
N ILE A 49 8.56 -6.28 -8.42
CA ILE A 49 7.91 -5.28 -9.27
C ILE A 49 6.45 -5.68 -9.53
N THR A 50 6.19 -6.95 -9.82
CA THR A 50 4.83 -7.46 -10.04
C THR A 50 3.97 -7.30 -8.79
N HIS A 51 4.49 -7.66 -7.62
CA HIS A 51 3.78 -7.53 -6.36
C HIS A 51 3.51 -6.05 -5.99
N LEU A 52 4.46 -5.16 -6.28
CA LEU A 52 4.31 -3.72 -6.08
C LEU A 52 3.20 -3.15 -6.98
N ALA A 53 3.18 -3.53 -8.26
CA ALA A 53 2.15 -3.10 -9.21
C ALA A 53 0.75 -3.54 -8.77
N LEU A 54 0.60 -4.80 -8.36
CA LEU A 54 -0.66 -5.31 -7.81
C LEU A 54 -1.07 -4.53 -6.54
N THR A 55 -0.10 -4.24 -5.67
CA THR A 55 -0.34 -3.50 -4.44
C THR A 55 -0.85 -2.08 -4.71
N HIS A 56 -0.30 -1.40 -5.72
CA HIS A 56 -0.71 -0.06 -6.12
C HIS A 56 -2.11 -0.04 -6.73
N ILE A 57 -2.45 -1.03 -7.58
CA ILE A 57 -3.81 -1.16 -8.14
C ILE A 57 -4.83 -1.34 -7.02
N LEU A 58 -4.58 -2.25 -6.09
CA LEU A 58 -5.48 -2.51 -4.96
C LEU A 58 -5.61 -1.30 -4.04
N MET A 59 -4.53 -0.55 -3.82
CA MET A 59 -4.55 0.68 -3.03
C MET A 59 -5.42 1.76 -3.69
N LEU A 60 -5.28 1.97 -5.01
CA LEU A 60 -6.09 2.94 -5.77
C LEU A 60 -7.55 2.52 -5.80
N LEU A 61 -7.84 1.23 -5.98
CA LEU A 61 -9.20 0.69 -5.95
C LEU A 61 -9.85 0.88 -4.57
N THR A 62 -9.12 0.54 -3.50
CA THR A 62 -9.59 0.71 -2.11
C THR A 62 -9.88 2.18 -1.81
N THR A 63 -8.99 3.08 -2.24
CA THR A 63 -9.17 4.53 -2.06
C THR A 63 -10.35 5.05 -2.88
N GLY A 64 -10.53 4.55 -4.10
CA GLY A 64 -11.69 4.88 -4.93
C GLY A 64 -13.00 4.47 -4.28
N ILE A 65 -13.08 3.25 -3.72
CA ILE A 65 -14.27 2.79 -2.98
C ILE A 65 -14.53 3.67 -1.75
N LEU A 66 -13.48 4.05 -1.02
CA LEU A 66 -13.57 4.92 0.15
C LEU A 66 -13.96 6.37 -0.16
N ILE A 67 -13.68 6.86 -1.37
CA ILE A 67 -14.08 8.20 -1.83
C ILE A 67 -15.49 8.17 -2.45
N SER A 68 -15.89 7.05 -3.05
CA SER A 68 -17.18 6.83 -3.71
C SER A 68 -18.29 6.41 -2.75
N THR A 69 -18.22 6.74 -1.46
CA THR A 69 -19.10 6.24 -0.39
C THR A 69 -20.59 6.55 -0.54
N ASP A 70 -21.00 7.24 -1.60
CA ASP A 70 -22.40 7.29 -2.07
C ASP A 70 -22.96 5.90 -2.49
N VAL A 71 -22.10 4.87 -2.65
CA VAL A 71 -22.52 3.50 -3.06
C VAL A 71 -22.80 2.56 -1.87
N TRP A 72 -22.51 2.97 -0.64
CA TRP A 72 -22.61 2.08 0.54
C TRP A 72 -24.03 1.88 1.10
N GLU A 73 -25.03 2.61 0.59
CA GLU A 73 -26.41 2.47 1.05
C GLU A 73 -27.07 1.12 0.69
N ALA A 74 -26.44 0.30 -0.17
CA ALA A 74 -27.09 -0.86 -0.79
C ALA A 74 -26.76 -2.24 -0.19
N GLN A 75 -25.94 -2.38 0.86
CA GLN A 75 -25.60 -3.71 1.41
C GLN A 75 -25.64 -3.81 2.94
N ASP A 76 -26.35 -4.84 3.42
CA ASP A 76 -26.66 -5.31 4.79
C ASP A 76 -25.51 -5.47 5.82
N ILE A 77 -24.28 -5.10 5.49
CA ILE A 77 -23.16 -5.06 6.45
C ILE A 77 -23.03 -3.63 6.92
N THR A 78 -22.97 -3.40 8.23
CA THR A 78 -22.77 -2.07 8.85
C THR A 78 -21.68 -1.32 8.10
N SER A 79 -22.04 -0.21 7.45
CA SER A 79 -21.15 0.62 6.63
C SER A 79 -19.84 0.98 7.34
N ASP A 80 -19.90 1.15 8.67
CA ASP A 80 -18.78 1.36 9.57
C ASP A 80 -17.75 0.21 9.57
N LEU A 81 -18.19 -1.05 9.55
CA LEU A 81 -17.29 -2.21 9.53
C LEU A 81 -16.55 -2.30 8.19
N LYS A 82 -17.26 -2.16 7.07
CA LYS A 82 -16.67 -2.15 5.72
C LYS A 82 -15.65 -1.04 5.56
N CYS A 83 -16.02 0.16 5.99
CA CYS A 83 -15.12 1.30 6.01
C CYS A 83 -13.82 0.98 6.76
N LYS A 84 -13.94 0.50 8.01
CA LYS A 84 -12.78 0.22 8.85
C LYS A 84 -11.88 -0.84 8.23
N VAL A 85 -12.46 -1.87 7.61
CA VAL A 85 -11.71 -2.90 6.87
C VAL A 85 -10.99 -2.30 5.66
N LEU A 86 -11.64 -1.45 4.87
CA LEU A 86 -11.03 -0.82 3.70
C LEU A 86 -9.91 0.17 4.10
N LEU A 87 -10.12 0.95 5.16
CA LEU A 87 -9.08 1.83 5.71
C LEU A 87 -7.88 1.05 6.25
N PHE A 88 -8.14 -0.07 6.92
CA PHE A 88 -7.09 -0.96 7.37
C PHE A 88 -6.32 -1.56 6.20
N LEU A 89 -7.03 -2.07 5.18
CA LEU A 89 -6.44 -2.59 3.96
C LEU A 89 -5.56 -1.52 3.28
N TYR A 90 -6.07 -0.30 3.10
CA TYR A 90 -5.31 0.81 2.53
C TYR A 90 -4.00 1.06 3.30
N LYS A 91 -4.06 1.09 4.64
CA LYS A 91 -2.87 1.29 5.49
C LYS A 91 -1.84 0.17 5.31
N VAL A 92 -2.30 -1.08 5.32
CA VAL A 92 -1.45 -2.27 5.10
C VAL A 92 -0.80 -2.18 3.73
N MET A 93 -1.57 -1.95 2.67
CA MET A 93 -1.05 -1.86 1.30
C MET A 93 -0.04 -0.73 1.14
N ARG A 94 -0.25 0.41 1.80
CA ARG A 94 0.70 1.53 1.82
C ARG A 94 2.02 1.14 2.51
N GLY A 95 1.94 0.45 3.64
CA GLY A 95 3.11 -0.09 4.32
C GLY A 95 3.90 -1.06 3.44
N LEU A 96 3.21 -2.05 2.84
CA LEU A 96 3.82 -3.01 1.92
C LEU A 96 4.53 -2.29 0.78
N SER A 97 3.86 -1.32 0.14
CA SER A 97 4.46 -0.56 -0.96
C SER A 97 5.77 0.12 -0.56
N ILE A 98 5.84 0.76 0.61
CA ILE A 98 7.05 1.47 1.05
C ILE A 98 8.20 0.50 1.24
N CYS A 99 7.94 -0.64 1.90
CA CYS A 99 8.95 -1.67 2.13
C CYS A 99 9.45 -2.31 0.84
N MET A 100 8.53 -2.62 -0.08
CA MET A 100 8.84 -3.15 -1.40
C MET A 100 9.75 -2.20 -2.19
N THR A 101 9.41 -0.90 -2.23
CA THR A 101 10.23 0.10 -2.91
C THR A 101 11.60 0.23 -2.26
N CYS A 102 11.70 0.21 -0.93
CA CYS A 102 12.98 0.25 -0.23
C CYS A 102 13.88 -0.94 -0.61
N VAL A 103 13.35 -2.16 -0.59
CA VAL A 103 14.09 -3.36 -1.02
C VAL A 103 14.51 -3.24 -2.48
N LEU A 104 13.62 -2.76 -3.35
CA LEU A 104 13.92 -2.56 -4.77
C LEU A 104 15.06 -1.55 -4.96
N SER A 105 15.06 -0.44 -4.23
CA SER A 105 16.13 0.57 -4.27
C SER A 105 17.47 -0.01 -3.81
N VAL A 106 17.50 -0.82 -2.76
CA VAL A 106 18.72 -1.50 -2.32
C VAL A 106 19.22 -2.47 -3.39
N LEU A 107 18.33 -3.24 -4.01
CA LEU A 107 18.69 -4.16 -5.10
C LEU A 107 19.24 -3.44 -6.34
N GLN A 108 18.63 -2.31 -6.71
CA GLN A 108 19.11 -1.46 -7.78
C GLN A 108 20.49 -0.88 -7.45
N ALA A 109 20.68 -0.36 -6.23
CA ALA A 109 21.96 0.16 -5.79
C ALA A 109 23.06 -0.92 -5.83
N VAL A 110 22.78 -2.13 -5.34
CA VAL A 110 23.70 -3.28 -5.40
C VAL A 110 24.05 -3.64 -6.85
N THR A 111 23.05 -3.61 -7.75
CA THR A 111 23.25 -3.94 -9.17
C THR A 111 24.14 -2.92 -9.89
N ILE A 112 23.97 -1.63 -9.60
CA ILE A 112 24.72 -0.52 -10.21
C ILE A 112 26.14 -0.38 -9.60
N SER A 113 26.35 -0.89 -8.39
CA SER A 113 27.60 -0.69 -7.66
C SER A 113 28.83 -1.30 -8.37
N PRO A 114 29.97 -0.59 -8.41
CA PRO A 114 31.22 -1.12 -8.95
C PRO A 114 31.72 -2.30 -8.11
N SER A 115 32.39 -3.25 -8.76
CA SER A 115 32.80 -4.57 -8.22
C SER A 115 33.71 -4.54 -6.99
N GLY A 116 34.24 -3.39 -6.59
CA GLY A 116 35.09 -3.21 -5.40
C GLY A 116 34.40 -2.54 -4.21
N SER A 117 33.12 -2.20 -4.30
CA SER A 117 32.41 -1.52 -3.21
C SER A 117 31.98 -2.50 -2.11
N TRP A 118 31.64 -1.98 -0.92
CA TRP A 118 30.97 -2.78 0.12
C TRP A 118 29.67 -3.42 -0.40
N LEU A 119 28.99 -2.76 -1.33
CA LEU A 119 27.79 -3.25 -2.01
C LEU A 119 28.09 -4.40 -3.00
N ALA A 120 29.30 -4.50 -3.55
CA ALA A 120 29.71 -5.64 -4.37
C ALA A 120 29.87 -6.92 -3.55
N ASN A 121 30.19 -6.82 -2.24
CA ASN A 121 30.11 -7.99 -1.35
C ASN A 121 28.65 -8.49 -1.21
N PHE A 122 27.65 -7.60 -1.34
CA PHE A 122 26.25 -8.00 -1.41
C PHE A 122 25.87 -8.61 -2.77
N LYS A 123 26.55 -8.23 -3.86
CA LYS A 123 26.42 -8.89 -5.18
C LYS A 123 26.86 -10.36 -5.15
N SER A 124 27.83 -10.69 -4.29
CA SER A 124 28.30 -12.06 -4.01
C SER A 124 27.36 -12.84 -3.07
N LYS A 125 26.55 -12.14 -2.27
CA LYS A 125 25.70 -12.75 -1.25
C LYS A 125 24.42 -13.33 -1.89
N SER A 126 24.16 -14.61 -1.61
CA SER A 126 23.03 -15.39 -2.15
C SER A 126 21.68 -14.66 -2.06
N THR A 127 20.82 -14.87 -3.08
CA THR A 127 19.39 -14.50 -3.13
C THR A 127 18.64 -14.76 -1.80
N ASN A 128 19.10 -15.76 -1.02
CA ASN A 128 18.58 -16.08 0.29
C ASN A 128 18.70 -14.94 1.32
N SER A 129 19.80 -14.17 1.32
CA SER A 129 19.97 -13.05 2.27
C SER A 129 19.00 -11.89 1.99
N ILE A 130 18.75 -11.63 0.70
CA ILE A 130 17.77 -10.62 0.27
C ILE A 130 16.35 -11.07 0.62
N LEU A 131 16.04 -12.34 0.41
CA LEU A 131 14.75 -12.93 0.81
C LEU A 131 14.52 -12.84 2.32
N VAL A 132 15.54 -13.10 3.14
CA VAL A 132 15.43 -12.95 4.61
C VAL A 132 15.20 -11.50 5.00
N LEU A 133 15.89 -10.54 4.38
CA LEU A 133 15.66 -9.10 4.63
C LEU A 133 14.24 -8.70 4.22
N PHE A 134 13.78 -9.19 3.06
CA PHE A 134 12.45 -8.95 2.54
C PHE A 134 11.37 -9.47 3.49
N LEU A 135 11.48 -10.73 3.92
CA LEU A 135 10.56 -11.34 4.87
C LEU A 135 10.58 -10.62 6.22
N SER A 136 11.77 -10.21 6.70
CA SER A 136 11.91 -9.48 7.96
C SER A 136 11.22 -8.10 7.90
N LEU A 137 11.40 -7.37 6.79
CA LEU A 137 10.73 -6.09 6.56
C LEU A 137 9.22 -6.26 6.42
N TRP A 138 8.76 -7.30 5.74
CA TRP A 138 7.34 -7.62 5.64
C TRP A 138 6.73 -7.87 7.02
N VAL A 139 7.35 -8.74 7.83
CA VAL A 139 6.87 -9.08 9.17
C VAL A 139 6.85 -7.85 10.07
N LEU A 140 7.87 -6.99 9.99
CA LEU A 140 7.91 -5.73 10.73
C LEU A 140 6.75 -4.81 10.33
N THR A 141 6.47 -4.68 9.04
CA THR A 141 5.37 -3.85 8.51
C THR A 141 4.00 -4.39 8.90
N MET A 142 3.81 -5.70 8.83
CA MET A 142 2.58 -6.31 9.34
C MET A 142 2.43 -6.09 10.85
N SER A 143 3.52 -6.14 11.61
CA SER A 143 3.52 -5.91 13.06
C SER A 143 3.24 -4.46 13.46
N THR A 144 3.74 -3.49 12.69
CA THR A 144 3.46 -2.07 12.97
C THR A 144 2.02 -1.69 12.63
N HIS A 145 1.48 -2.24 11.54
CA HIS A 145 0.08 -2.02 11.16
C HIS A 145 -0.92 -2.80 12.03
N SER A 146 -0.58 -4.01 12.50
CA SER A 146 -1.44 -4.79 13.40
C SER A 146 -1.57 -4.14 14.78
N ASN A 147 -0.50 -3.55 15.31
CA ASN A 147 -0.54 -2.79 16.57
C ASN A 147 -1.48 -1.58 16.49
N GLN A 148 -1.53 -0.88 15.35
CA GLN A 148 -2.48 0.20 15.13
C GLN A 148 -3.93 -0.30 15.04
N PHE A 149 -4.15 -1.48 14.43
CA PHE A 149 -5.46 -2.11 14.37
C PHE A 149 -5.95 -2.56 15.75
N PHE A 150 -5.09 -3.22 16.53
CA PHE A 150 -5.39 -3.64 17.89
C PHE A 150 -5.66 -2.45 18.82
N PHE A 151 -4.91 -1.35 18.69
CA PHE A 151 -5.18 -0.13 19.46
C PHE A 151 -6.54 0.48 19.09
N THR A 152 -6.90 0.47 17.80
CA THR A 152 -8.21 0.96 17.31
C THR A 152 -9.36 0.05 17.75
N VAL A 153 -9.13 -1.26 17.91
CA VAL A 153 -10.13 -2.23 18.40
C VAL A 153 -10.21 -2.22 19.94
N ALA A 154 -9.10 -2.01 20.64
CA ALA A 154 -9.07 -1.94 22.10
C ALA A 154 -9.77 -0.67 22.63
N THR A 155 -9.65 0.46 21.92
CA THR A 155 -10.41 1.69 22.23
C THR A 155 -11.92 1.54 21.99
N ILE A 156 -12.37 0.57 21.19
CA ILE A 156 -13.80 0.24 21.05
C ILE A 156 -14.34 -0.41 22.33
N ASN A 157 -13.51 -1.15 23.06
CA ASN A 157 -13.95 -1.94 24.23
C ASN A 157 -13.96 -1.15 25.55
N ARG A 158 -13.43 0.07 25.56
CA ARG A 158 -13.40 0.95 26.74
C ARG A 158 -13.71 2.38 26.29
N THR A 159 -14.81 2.92 26.81
CA THR A 159 -15.30 4.33 26.76
C THR A 159 -16.03 4.84 25.51
N GLN A 160 -17.35 4.99 25.68
CA GLN A 160 -18.24 6.14 25.39
C GLN A 160 -18.02 7.03 24.14
N PRO A 161 -19.11 7.50 23.49
CA PRO A 161 -19.06 8.34 22.29
C PRO A 161 -18.56 9.76 22.62
N GLY A 162 -17.25 9.94 22.67
CA GLY A 162 -16.68 11.25 22.97
C GLY A 162 -15.21 11.22 23.32
N LEU A 163 -14.35 10.70 22.45
CA LEU A 163 -12.92 10.99 22.56
C LEU A 163 -12.19 10.88 21.22
N LEU A 164 -12.34 11.94 20.41
CA LEU A 164 -11.44 12.27 19.31
C LEU A 164 -10.05 12.54 19.89
N PHE A 165 -9.18 11.53 19.97
CA PHE A 165 -7.77 11.79 20.22
C PHE A 165 -7.17 12.44 18.97
N ILE A 166 -7.07 13.76 19.07
CA ILE A 166 -6.22 14.64 18.28
C ILE A 166 -4.85 13.97 18.18
N ASN A 167 -4.46 13.55 16.97
CA ASN A 167 -3.04 13.45 16.64
C ASN A 167 -2.71 14.62 15.75
N GLU A 168 -2.07 15.62 16.37
CA GLU A 168 -1.33 16.70 15.73
C GLU A 168 -0.17 16.08 14.94
N HIS A 169 -0.46 15.67 13.70
CA HIS A 169 0.49 15.79 12.61
C HIS A 169 -0.31 16.00 11.33
N ARG A 170 -0.52 17.28 11.05
CA ARG A 170 -1.12 17.80 9.83
C ARG A 170 -0.41 17.17 8.63
N SER A 171 -1.20 16.62 7.69
CA SER A 171 -0.82 16.00 6.41
C SER A 171 -0.81 14.46 6.39
N PHE A 172 -1.98 13.84 6.46
CA PHE A 172 -2.28 12.67 5.64
C PHE A 172 -3.80 12.52 5.57
N LEU A 173 -4.36 12.76 4.38
CA LEU A 173 -5.78 12.65 4.02
C LEU A 173 -6.62 11.88 5.04
N THR A 174 -7.38 12.61 5.86
CA THR A 174 -8.36 12.01 6.75
C THR A 174 -9.53 11.53 5.90
N ILE A 175 -9.41 10.31 5.38
CA ILE A 175 -10.55 9.54 4.90
C ILE A 175 -11.28 9.09 6.17
N ASN A 176 -12.09 9.99 6.71
CA ASN A 176 -13.05 9.65 7.75
C ASN A 176 -14.25 9.03 7.07
N CYS A 177 -14.67 7.85 7.52
CA CYS A 177 -16.02 7.43 7.26
C CYS A 177 -16.95 8.24 8.13
N MET A 178 -17.87 8.90 7.45
CA MET A 178 -18.88 9.76 8.03
C MET A 178 -20.23 9.16 7.71
#